data_AF-A0A536BIB9-F1
#
_entry.id   AF-A0A536BIB9-F1
#
_cell.length_a   1.000
_cell.length_b   1.000
_cell.length_c   1.000
_cell.angle_alpha   90.00
_cell.angle_beta   90.00
_cell.angle_gamma   90.00
#
_symmetry.space_group_name_H-M   'P 1'
#
loop_
_entity.id
_entity.type
_entity.pdbx_description
1 polymer ?
#
loop_
_entity_poly.entity_id
_entity_poly.type
_entity_poly.pdbx_seq_one_letter_code
_entity_poly.pdbx_strand_id
1 'polypeptide(L)'
;MQGEQYSRAAAALRDGDLDAADLTPRHRLLLEFVETLTRHAYRITDDQVQRLREVGWTDAQIAEAVYDGALFNLFVRLADAFDIHPDPSYDAAGVPGVLIRPDGP
;
A
#
# COMPACT_ATOMS: atom_id res chain seq x y z
N MET A 1 21.64 12.82 5.90
CA MET A 1 20.35 13.54 6.09
C MET A 1 19.21 13.03 5.20
N GLN A 2 19.45 12.44 4.01
CA GLN A 2 18.37 11.82 3.22
C GLN A 2 17.90 10.45 3.78
N GLY A 3 18.80 9.63 4.34
CA GLY A 3 18.46 8.28 4.83
C GLY A 3 17.50 8.21 6.03
N GLU A 4 17.46 9.23 6.89
CA GLU A 4 16.60 9.24 8.09
C GLU A 4 15.14 9.61 7.77
N GLN A 5 14.89 10.41 6.74
CA GLN A 5 13.51 10.75 6.35
C GLN A 5 12.84 9.56 5.64
N TYR A 6 13.60 8.85 4.78
CA TYR A 6 13.12 7.62 4.16
C TYR A 6 12.85 6.52 5.19
N SER A 7 13.61 6.45 6.29
CA SER A 7 13.38 5.42 7.31
C SER A 7 12.06 5.63 8.06
N ARG A 8 11.67 6.88 8.38
CA ARG A 8 10.38 7.16 9.03
C ARG A 8 9.19 6.87 8.12
N ALA A 9 9.21 7.40 6.89
CA ALA A 9 8.14 7.15 5.93
C ALA A 9 8.04 5.66 5.60
N ALA A 10 9.18 4.98 5.36
CA ALA A 10 9.19 3.54 5.11
C ALA A 10 8.68 2.73 6.30
N ALA A 11 9.03 3.09 7.55
CA ALA A 11 8.52 2.42 8.74
C ALA A 11 7.00 2.59 8.89
N ALA A 12 6.49 3.81 8.70
CA ALA A 12 5.05 4.07 8.76
C ALA A 12 4.28 3.32 7.66
N LEU A 13 4.77 3.35 6.41
CA LEU A 13 4.17 2.61 5.29
C LEU A 13 4.20 1.09 5.51
N ARG A 14 5.30 0.58 6.05
CA ARG A 14 5.47 -0.83 6.43
C ARG A 14 4.43 -1.27 7.46
N ASP A 15 4.09 -0.40 8.41
CA ASP A 15 3.05 -0.66 9.40
C ASP A 15 1.63 -0.27 8.94
N GLY A 16 1.47 0.17 7.69
CA GLY A 16 0.18 0.57 7.12
C GLY A 16 -0.37 1.90 7.63
N ASP A 17 0.46 2.75 8.23
CA ASP A 17 0.07 4.06 8.78
C ASP A 17 0.37 5.19 7.77
N LEU A 18 -0.63 5.57 6.99
CA LEU A 18 -0.51 6.66 6.01
C LEU A 18 -0.45 8.05 6.66
N ASP A 19 -0.92 8.21 7.90
CA ASP A 19 -0.89 9.48 8.64
C ASP A 19 0.51 9.75 9.18
N ALA A 20 1.18 8.72 9.71
CA ALA A 20 2.54 8.82 10.23
C ALA A 20 3.63 8.91 9.14
N ALA A 21 3.28 8.59 7.89
CA ALA A 21 4.22 8.49 6.77
C ALA A 21 4.66 9.84 6.15
N ASP A 22 4.09 10.98 6.58
CA ASP A 22 4.44 12.34 6.11
C ASP A 22 4.46 12.45 4.56
N LEU A 23 3.43 11.87 3.94
CA LEU A 23 3.32 11.80 2.48
C LEU A 23 2.85 13.13 1.90
N THR A 24 3.33 13.44 0.70
CA THR A 24 2.73 14.54 -0.08
C THR A 24 1.27 14.19 -0.42
N PRO A 25 0.38 15.19 -0.57
CA PRO A 25 -1.03 14.95 -0.91
C PRO A 25 -1.20 14.06 -2.16
N ARG A 26 -0.30 14.22 -3.14
CA ARG A 26 -0.27 13.43 -4.37
C ARG A 26 -0.03 11.93 -4.10
N HIS A 27 0.94 11.58 -3.26
CA HIS A 27 1.24 10.17 -2.94
C HIS A 27 0.20 9.57 -1.99
N ARG A 28 -0.28 10.36 -1.03
CA ARG A 28 -1.35 9.92 -0.14
C ARG A 28 -2.59 9.50 -0.91
N LEU A 29 -3.04 10.34 -1.85
CA LEU A 29 -4.23 10.04 -2.66
C LEU A 29 -4.05 8.76 -3.50
N LEU A 30 -2.83 8.51 -4.02
CA LEU A 30 -2.54 7.26 -4.73
C LEU A 30 -2.66 6.04 -3.80
N LEU A 31 -2.14 6.13 -2.58
CA LEU A 31 -2.21 5.02 -1.62
C LEU A 31 -3.63 4.77 -1.10
N GLU A 32 -4.44 5.82 -0.89
CA GLU A 32 -5.87 5.70 -0.56
C GLU A 32 -6.66 5.01 -1.69
N PHE A 33 -6.33 5.31 -2.95
CA PHE A 33 -6.88 4.62 -4.10
C PHE A 33 -6.46 3.15 -4.15
N VAL A 34 -5.17 2.84 -3.92
CA VAL A 34 -4.66 1.45 -3.86
C VAL A 34 -5.24 0.67 -2.68
N GLU A 35 -5.51 1.32 -1.55
CA GLU A 35 -6.24 0.73 -0.43
C GLU A 35 -7.67 0.33 -0.87
N THR A 36 -8.37 1.22 -1.58
CA THR A 36 -9.69 0.93 -2.13
C THR A 36 -9.63 -0.25 -3.11
N LEU A 37 -8.64 -0.29 -4.01
CA LEU A 37 -8.40 -1.41 -4.91
C LEU A 37 -8.22 -2.73 -4.16
N THR A 38 -7.44 -2.71 -3.08
CA THR A 38 -7.12 -3.89 -2.28
C THR A 38 -8.31 -4.42 -1.49
N ARG A 39 -9.09 -3.52 -0.86
CA ARG A 39 -10.18 -3.90 0.05
C ARG A 39 -11.53 -4.01 -0.65
N HIS A 40 -11.80 -3.10 -1.58
CA HIS A 40 -13.13 -2.85 -2.14
C HIS A 40 -13.06 -2.42 -3.62
N ALA A 41 -12.33 -3.13 -4.47
CA ALA A 41 -12.18 -2.78 -5.89
C ALA A 41 -13.50 -2.44 -6.61
N TYR A 42 -14.60 -3.13 -6.25
CA TYR A 42 -15.95 -2.90 -6.78
C TYR A 42 -16.57 -1.55 -6.42
N ARG A 43 -15.95 -0.78 -5.51
CA ARG A 43 -16.35 0.58 -5.10
C ARG A 43 -15.52 1.69 -5.73
N ILE A 44 -14.52 1.37 -6.55
CA ILE A 44 -13.76 2.38 -7.27
C ILE A 44 -14.70 3.18 -8.18
N THR A 45 -14.55 4.51 -8.17
CA THR A 45 -15.38 5.43 -8.95
C THR A 45 -14.54 6.25 -9.92
N ASP A 46 -15.18 6.78 -10.97
CA ASP A 46 -14.55 7.71 -11.90
C ASP A 46 -14.02 8.98 -11.20
N ASP A 47 -14.70 9.43 -10.13
CA ASP A 47 -14.27 10.57 -9.31
C ASP A 47 -12.92 10.32 -8.62
N GLN A 48 -12.70 9.11 -8.09
CA GLN A 48 -11.40 8.76 -7.50
C GLN A 48 -10.27 8.83 -8.54
N VAL A 49 -10.51 8.31 -9.74
CA VAL A 49 -9.54 8.37 -10.86
C VAL A 49 -9.31 9.81 -11.30
N GLN A 50 -10.37 10.62 -11.36
CA GLN A 50 -10.27 12.03 -11.75
C GLN A 50 -9.47 12.84 -10.74
N ARG A 51 -9.66 12.63 -9.43
CA ARG A 51 -8.87 13.30 -8.39
C ARG A 51 -7.37 12.96 -8.48
N LEU A 52 -7.01 11.74 -8.89
CA LEU A 52 -5.61 11.39 -9.14
C LEU A 52 -5.00 12.20 -10.30
N ARG A 53 -5.76 12.40 -11.38
CA ARG A 53 -5.34 13.25 -12.51
C ARG A 53 -5.13 14.69 -12.08
N GLU A 54 -6.03 15.22 -11.26
CA GLU A 54 -5.97 16.61 -10.76
C GLU A 54 -4.72 16.89 -9.93
N VAL A 55 -4.19 15.90 -9.21
CA VAL A 55 -2.93 16.01 -8.47
C VAL A 55 -1.69 15.64 -9.30
N GLY A 56 -1.86 15.44 -10.62
CA GLY A 56 -0.77 15.32 -11.59
C GLY A 56 -0.32 13.89 -11.90
N TRP A 57 -1.10 12.85 -11.57
CA TRP A 57 -0.86 11.50 -12.07
C TRP A 57 -1.36 11.37 -13.51
N THR A 58 -0.57 10.70 -14.36
CA THR A 58 -1.00 10.37 -15.72
C THR A 58 -1.81 9.09 -15.73
N ASP A 59 -2.62 8.88 -16.77
CA ASP A 59 -3.38 7.63 -16.93
C ASP A 59 -2.48 6.40 -16.98
N ALA A 60 -1.28 6.52 -17.56
CA ALA A 60 -0.29 5.43 -17.57
C ALA A 60 0.19 5.08 -16.16
N GLN A 61 0.46 6.08 -15.32
CA GLN A 61 0.89 5.86 -13.93
C GLN A 61 -0.25 5.30 -13.06
N ILE A 62 -1.49 5.75 -13.29
CA ILE A 62 -2.67 5.21 -12.60
C ILE A 62 -2.86 3.74 -12.99
N ALA A 63 -2.76 3.42 -14.29
CA ALA A 63 -2.84 2.05 -14.77
C ALA A 63 -1.75 1.16 -14.16
N GLU A 64 -0.50 1.64 -14.11
CA GLU A 64 0.63 0.93 -13.47
C GLU A 64 0.35 0.63 -11.99
N ALA A 65 -0.15 1.61 -11.23
CA ALA A 65 -0.54 1.40 -9.84
C ALA A 65 -1.66 0.35 -9.66
N VAL A 66 -2.62 0.31 -10.60
CA VAL A 66 -3.66 -0.73 -10.61
C VAL A 66 -3.07 -2.11 -10.91
N TYR A 67 -2.18 -2.22 -11.90
CA TYR A 67 -1.53 -3.48 -12.25
C TYR A 67 -0.69 -4.02 -11.09
N ASP A 68 0.15 -3.19 -10.49
CA ASP A 68 0.99 -3.59 -9.36
C ASP A 68 0.13 -3.96 -8.14
N GLY A 69 -0.85 -3.12 -7.79
CA GLY A 69 -1.76 -3.40 -6.70
C GLY A 69 -2.55 -4.70 -6.90
N ALA A 70 -3.04 -4.97 -8.10
CA ALA A 70 -3.75 -6.21 -8.42
C ALA A 70 -2.82 -7.44 -8.39
N LEU A 71 -1.58 -7.30 -8.86
CA LEU A 71 -0.60 -8.38 -8.86
C LEU A 71 -0.20 -8.77 -7.43
N PHE A 72 0.06 -7.79 -6.56
CA PHE A 72 0.29 -8.07 -5.13
C PHE A 72 -0.91 -8.75 -4.49
N ASN A 73 -2.12 -8.30 -4.80
CA ASN A 73 -3.35 -8.91 -4.32
C ASN A 73 -3.49 -10.40 -4.71
N LEU A 74 -3.07 -10.78 -5.92
CA LEU A 74 -3.02 -12.19 -6.34
C LEU A 74 -2.04 -12.98 -5.45
N PHE A 75 -0.80 -12.49 -5.29
CA PHE A 75 0.22 -13.23 -4.54
C PHE A 75 -0.09 -13.35 -3.06
N VAL A 76 -0.65 -12.31 -2.42
CA VAL A 76 -1.11 -12.38 -1.03
C VAL A 76 -2.15 -13.49 -0.87
N ARG A 77 -3.14 -13.57 -1.77
CA ARG A 77 -4.17 -14.62 -1.73
C ARG A 77 -3.60 -16.02 -1.95
N LEU A 78 -2.59 -16.16 -2.81
CA LEU A 78 -1.90 -17.44 -3.01
C LEU A 78 -1.10 -17.82 -1.76
N ALA A 79 -0.39 -16.87 -1.15
CA ALA A 79 0.36 -17.10 0.07
C ALA A 79 -0.56 -17.54 1.21
N ASP A 80 -1.67 -16.82 1.41
CA ASP A 80 -2.68 -17.15 2.42
C ASP A 80 -3.31 -18.54 2.17
N ALA A 81 -3.65 -18.86 0.92
CA ALA A 81 -4.28 -20.13 0.58
C ALA A 81 -3.34 -21.34 0.72
N PHE A 82 -2.04 -21.14 0.55
CA PHE A 82 -1.02 -22.20 0.64
C PHE A 82 -0.21 -22.16 1.94
N ASP A 83 -0.58 -21.31 2.90
CA ASP A 83 0.12 -21.15 4.18
C ASP A 83 1.62 -20.82 4.00
N ILE A 84 1.92 -19.92 3.05
CA ILE A 84 3.29 -19.50 2.75
C ILE A 84 3.66 -18.34 3.67
N HIS A 85 4.68 -18.52 4.49
CA HIS A 85 5.23 -17.47 5.34
C HIS A 85 6.59 -16.96 4.82
N PRO A 86 6.85 -15.65 4.91
CA PRO A 86 8.17 -15.11 4.60
C PRO A 86 9.22 -15.65 5.58
N ASP A 87 10.41 -15.98 5.07
CA ASP A 87 11.54 -16.34 5.94
C ASP A 87 11.90 -15.11 6.80
N PRO A 88 12.03 -15.26 8.14
CA PRO A 88 12.38 -14.17 9.03
C PRO A 88 13.66 -13.41 8.65
N SER A 89 14.58 -14.04 7.91
CA SER A 89 15.80 -13.41 7.43
C SER A 89 15.59 -12.34 6.35
N TYR A 90 14.45 -12.35 5.65
CA TYR A 90 14.11 -11.31 4.67
C TYR A 90 13.72 -9.99 5.31
N ASP A 91 13.52 -9.97 6.64
CA ASP A 91 13.10 -8.79 7.36
C ASP A 91 13.90 -8.57 8.65
N ALA A 92 14.98 -7.79 8.53
CA ALA A 92 15.82 -7.44 9.67
C ALA A 92 15.07 -6.68 10.79
N ALA A 93 13.91 -6.08 10.48
CA ALA A 93 13.07 -5.38 11.45
C ALA A 93 11.97 -6.29 12.05
N GLY A 94 11.91 -7.58 11.68
CA GLY A 94 10.90 -8.54 12.14
C GLY A 94 9.60 -8.48 11.32
N VAL A 95 8.53 -9.11 11.79
CA VAL A 95 7.23 -9.05 11.10
C VAL A 95 6.59 -7.66 11.29
N PRO A 96 6.03 -7.00 10.25
CA PRO A 96 5.33 -5.73 10.39
C PRO A 96 4.23 -5.75 11.46
N GLY A 97 4.08 -4.67 12.24
CA GLY A 97 3.16 -4.64 13.38
C GLY A 97 1.69 -4.84 12.99
N VAL A 98 1.33 -4.47 11.74
CA VAL A 98 -0.01 -4.69 11.18
C VAL A 98 -0.37 -6.16 11.01
N LEU A 99 0.61 -7.04 10.79
CA LEU A 99 0.40 -8.49 10.61
C LEU A 99 0.41 -9.25 11.95
N ILE A 100 0.93 -8.64 13.01
CA ILE A 100 0.96 -9.21 14.36
C ILE A 100 -0.32 -8.85 15.14
N ARG A 101 -0.98 -7.74 14.78
CA ARG A 101 -2.20 -7.30 15.47
C ARG A 101 -3.28 -8.36 15.24
N PRO A 102 -3.80 -9.01 16.29
CA PRO A 102 -5.00 -9.83 16.13
C PRO A 102 -6.08 -8.90 15.58
N ASP A 103 -6.86 -9.35 14.59
CA ASP A 103 -8.00 -8.61 14.07
C ASP A 103 -8.76 -8.02 15.27
N GLY A 104 -8.62 -6.70 15.44
CA GLY A 104 -9.35 -5.98 16.47
C GLY A 104 -10.83 -6.01 16.10
N PRO A 105 -11.74 -5.89 17.09
CA PRO A 105 -13.17 -6.09 16.91
C PRO A 105 -13.77 -5.28 15.75
#